data_AF-A0A931AA88-F1
#
_entry.id   AF-A0A931AA88-F1
#
_cell.length_a   1.000
_cell.length_b   1.000
_cell.length_c   1.000
_cell.angle_alpha   90.00
_cell.angle_beta   90.00
_cell.angle_gamma   90.00
#
_symmetry.space_group_name_H-M   'P 1'
#
loop_
_entity.id
_entity.type
_entity.pdbx_description
1 polymer ?
#
loop_
_entity_poly.entity_id
_entity_poly.type
_entity_poly.pdbx_seq_one_letter_code
_entity_poly.pdbx_strand_id
1 'polypeptide(L)'
;MNPQALAHRAHQHGWDVQTIPRPFGPVVILQRDGWRLEIAFDGHAPKEATANEPGQNIGRQLNLRSINDFVHQPGTDRLSHPRHDRRRATHRKSDP
;
A
#
# COMPACT_ATOMS: atom_id res chain seq x y z
N MET A 1 -11.52 7.00 -8.67
CA MET A 1 -10.27 6.44 -9.26
C MET A 1 -10.64 5.10 -9.88
N ASN A 2 -10.48 4.92 -11.20
CA ASN A 2 -10.88 3.68 -11.88
C ASN A 2 -9.80 2.58 -11.71
N PRO A 3 -10.16 1.33 -11.35
CA PRO A 3 -9.21 0.22 -11.21
C PRO A 3 -8.37 -0.05 -12.46
N GLN A 4 -8.95 0.07 -13.66
CA GLN A 4 -8.20 -0.14 -14.90
C GLN A 4 -7.17 0.96 -15.15
N ALA A 5 -7.52 2.21 -14.83
CA ALA A 5 -6.59 3.34 -14.96
C ALA A 5 -5.42 3.22 -13.98
N LEU A 6 -5.69 2.72 -12.76
CA LEU A 6 -4.65 2.42 -11.78
C LEU A 6 -3.72 1.31 -12.28
N ALA A 7 -4.29 0.21 -12.76
CA ALA A 7 -3.54 -0.91 -13.32
C ALA A 7 -2.62 -0.47 -14.48
N HIS A 8 -3.17 0.28 -15.44
CA HIS A 8 -2.40 0.79 -16.56
C HIS A 8 -1.24 1.70 -16.11
N ARG A 9 -1.51 2.63 -15.19
CA ARG A 9 -0.49 3.52 -14.64
C ARG A 9 0.60 2.74 -13.90
N ALA A 10 0.21 1.78 -13.07
CA ALA A 10 1.17 0.96 -12.33
C ALA A 10 2.07 0.16 -13.27
N HIS A 11 1.50 -0.44 -14.32
CA HIS A 11 2.27 -1.12 -15.35
C HIS A 11 3.27 -0.18 -16.05
N GLN A 12 2.88 1.07 -16.35
CA GLN A 12 3.81 2.08 -16.90
C GLN A 12 4.97 2.43 -15.97
N HIS A 13 4.78 2.30 -14.66
CA HIS A 13 5.82 2.52 -13.66
C HIS A 13 6.56 1.24 -13.25
N GLY A 14 6.45 0.17 -14.05
CA GLY A 14 7.17 -1.08 -13.83
C GLY A 14 6.64 -1.92 -12.66
N TRP A 15 5.36 -1.75 -12.30
CA TRP A 15 4.69 -2.66 -11.39
C TRP A 15 4.09 -3.85 -12.13
N ASP A 16 4.24 -5.03 -11.55
CA ASP A 16 3.47 -6.20 -11.92
C ASP A 16 2.04 -6.05 -11.38
N VAL A 17 1.05 -6.16 -12.27
CA VAL A 17 -0.35 -5.91 -11.94
C VAL A 17 -1.17 -7.18 -12.06
N GLN A 18 -1.89 -7.52 -11.00
CA GLN A 18 -2.85 -8.61 -10.98
C GLN A 18 -4.21 -8.08 -10.55
N THR A 19 -5.22 -8.23 -11.42
CA THR A 19 -6.60 -7.87 -11.08
C THR A 19 -7.39 -9.15 -10.80
N ILE A 20 -7.91 -9.27 -9.58
CA ILE A 20 -8.74 -10.39 -9.14
C ILE A 20 -10.19 -9.90 -9.09
N PRO A 21 -11.09 -10.41 -9.95
CA PRO A 21 -12.50 -10.09 -9.86
C PRO A 21 -13.09 -10.70 -8.58
N ARG A 22 -13.85 -9.92 -7.81
CA ARG A 22 -14.63 -10.42 -6.67
C ARG A 22 -16.09 -9.95 -6.73
N PRO A 23 -17.02 -10.64 -6.05
CA PRO A 23 -18.44 -10.30 -6.07
C PRO A 23 -18.77 -8.87 -5.60
N PHE A 24 -17.94 -8.30 -4.73
CA PHE A 24 -18.12 -6.97 -4.15
C PHE A 24 -17.23 -5.89 -4.79
N GLY A 25 -16.60 -6.21 -5.94
CA GLY A 25 -15.68 -5.32 -6.65
C GLY A 25 -14.27 -5.91 -6.81
N PRO A 26 -13.49 -5.46 -7.80
CA PRO A 26 -12.19 -6.04 -8.09
C PRO A 26 -11.16 -5.72 -7.01
N VAL A 27 -10.22 -6.63 -6.81
CA VAL A 27 -9.02 -6.38 -6.02
C VAL A 27 -7.85 -6.26 -6.97
N VAL A 28 -7.12 -5.15 -6.93
CA VAL A 28 -5.91 -4.92 -7.72
C VAL A 28 -4.70 -5.11 -6.83
N ILE A 29 -3.83 -6.05 -7.18
CA ILE A 29 -2.57 -6.32 -6.51
C ILE A 29 -1.44 -5.81 -7.40
N LEU A 30 -0.60 -4.95 -6.86
CA LEU A 30 0.57 -4.38 -7.51
C LEU A 30 1.81 -4.90 -6.81
N GLN A 31 2.78 -5.42 -7.55
CA GLN A 31 4.05 -5.90 -7.00
C GLN A 31 5.23 -5.25 -7.71
N ARG A 32 6.23 -4.81 -6.93
CA ARG A 32 7.45 -4.20 -7.47
C ARG A 32 8.55 -4.17 -6.41
N ASP A 33 9.76 -4.58 -6.74
CA ASP A 33 10.94 -4.44 -5.85
C ASP A 33 10.71 -4.99 -4.42
N GLY A 34 9.92 -6.07 -4.29
CA GLY A 34 9.52 -6.66 -3.00
C GLY A 34 8.35 -5.96 -2.29
N TRP A 35 7.90 -4.82 -2.79
CA TRP A 35 6.68 -4.17 -2.35
C TRP A 35 5.47 -4.87 -2.93
N ARG A 36 4.42 -4.98 -2.13
CA ARG A 36 3.11 -5.50 -2.57
C ARG A 36 2.01 -4.58 -2.09
N LEU A 37 1.34 -3.92 -3.02
CA LEU A 37 0.21 -3.03 -2.76
C LEU A 37 -1.09 -3.70 -3.21
N GLU A 38 -2.00 -3.91 -2.27
CA GLU A 38 -3.33 -4.46 -2.51
C GLU A 38 -4.36 -3.36 -2.41
N ILE A 39 -5.16 -3.15 -3.44
CA ILE A 39 -6.26 -2.18 -3.46
C ILE A 39 -7.57 -2.94 -3.68
N ALA A 40 -8.45 -2.91 -2.69
CA ALA A 40 -9.81 -3.40 -2.82
C ALA A 40 -10.70 -2.29 -3.34
N PHE A 41 -11.47 -2.56 -4.39
CA PHE A 41 -12.48 -1.67 -4.92
C PHE A 41 -13.88 -2.14 -4.54
N ASP A 42 -14.76 -1.17 -4.29
CA ASP A 42 -16.21 -1.36 -4.20
C ASP A 42 -16.83 -0.74 -5.47
N GLY A 43 -17.20 -1.61 -6.41
CA GLY A 43 -17.51 -1.22 -7.78
C GLY A 43 -16.34 -0.49 -8.47
N HIS A 44 -16.43 0.83 -8.58
CA HIS A 44 -15.43 1.70 -9.22
C HIS A 44 -14.66 2.60 -8.25
N ALA A 45 -14.95 2.54 -6.95
CA ALA A 45 -14.26 3.35 -5.94
C ALA A 45 -13.26 2.49 -5.16
N PRO A 46 -12.03 2.96 -4.94
CA PRO A 46 -11.11 2.28 -4.04
C PRO A 46 -11.69 2.37 -2.62
N LYS A 47 -11.84 1.23 -1.96
CA LYS A 47 -12.39 1.12 -0.61
C LYS A 47 -11.26 1.05 0.41
N GLU A 48 -10.28 0.19 0.14
CA GLU A 48 -9.13 -0.05 1.02
C GLU A 48 -7.88 -0.23 0.18
N ALA A 49 -6.74 0.22 0.72
CA ALA A 49 -5.44 -0.01 0.14
C ALA A 49 -4.46 -0.41 1.25
N THR A 50 -3.69 -1.46 1.00
CA THR A 50 -2.73 -2.02 1.96
C THR A 50 -1.41 -2.27 1.25
N ALA A 51 -0.33 -1.66 1.75
CA ALA A 51 1.01 -1.91 1.26
C ALA A 51 1.79 -2.80 2.24
N ASN A 52 2.37 -3.87 1.72
CA ASN A 52 3.34 -4.70 2.40
C ASN A 52 4.73 -4.26 1.93
N GLU A 53 5.62 -4.00 2.89
CA GLU A 53 7.01 -3.67 2.60
C GLU A 53 7.81 -4.95 2.32
N PRO A 54 8.90 -4.87 1.52
CA PRO A 54 9.82 -5.97 1.35
C PRO A 54 10.32 -6.49 2.70
N GLY A 55 10.14 -7.79 2.96
CA GLY A 55 10.58 -8.43 4.20
C GLY A 55 9.68 -8.22 5.41
N GLN A 56 8.54 -7.53 5.28
CA GLN A 56 7.52 -7.45 6.33
C GLN A 56 6.22 -8.16 5.90
N ASN A 57 5.74 -9.08 6.74
CA ASN A 57 4.44 -9.73 6.57
C ASN A 57 3.27 -8.90 7.12
N ILE A 58 3.52 -7.67 7.56
CA ILE A 58 2.50 -6.78 8.13
C ILE A 58 2.14 -5.72 7.09
N GLY A 59 0.92 -5.80 6.58
CA GLY A 59 0.38 -4.80 5.67
C GLY A 59 0.00 -3.52 6.38
N ARG A 60 0.48 -2.40 5.86
CA ARG A 60 0.12 -1.06 6.33
C ARG A 60 -1.00 -0.52 5.47
N GLN A 61 -2.08 -0.10 6.12
CA GLN A 61 -3.17 0.57 5.44
C GLN A 61 -2.69 1.92 4.89
N LEU A 62 -2.77 2.10 3.57
CA LEU A 62 -2.46 3.35 2.90
C LEU A 62 -3.69 4.25 2.83
N ASN A 63 -3.44 5.56 2.81
CA ASN A 63 -4.48 6.51 2.46
C ASN A 63 -4.81 6.38 0.97
N LEU A 64 -6.10 6.33 0.63
CA LEU A 64 -6.57 6.20 -0.75
C LEU A 64 -6.06 7.32 -1.66
N ARG A 65 -5.84 8.53 -1.11
CA ARG A 65 -5.27 9.66 -1.87
C ARG A 65 -3.80 9.43 -2.22
N SER A 66 -3.07 8.71 -1.36
CA SER A 66 -1.65 8.41 -1.50
C SER A 66 -1.35 7.22 -2.40
N ILE A 67 -2.37 6.47 -2.85
CA ILE A 67 -2.18 5.33 -3.77
C ILE A 67 -1.45 5.77 -5.04
N ASN A 68 -1.86 6.90 -5.62
CA ASN A 68 -1.22 7.40 -6.83
C ASN A 68 0.25 7.72 -6.57
N ASP A 69 0.56 8.47 -5.52
CA ASP A 69 1.95 8.82 -5.17
C ASP A 69 2.80 7.56 -4.94
N PHE A 70 2.22 6.55 -4.28
CA PHE A 70 2.91 5.29 -4.01
C PHE A 70 3.22 4.48 -5.27
N VAL A 71 2.31 4.50 -6.25
CA VAL A 71 2.54 3.87 -7.56
C VAL A 71 3.67 4.57 -8.33
N HIS A 72 3.82 5.88 -8.17
CA HIS A 72 4.94 6.61 -8.79
C HIS A 72 6.26 6.34 -8.04
N GLN A 73 6.24 6.35 -6.71
CA GLN A 73 7.42 6.20 -5.88
C GLN A 73 7.14 5.38 -4.61
N PRO A 74 7.34 4.04 -4.65
CA PRO A 74 7.17 3.20 -3.47
C PRO A 74 8.19 3.58 -2.39
N GLY A 75 7.78 3.52 -1.11
CA GLY A 75 8.67 3.70 0.02
C GLY A 75 9.06 5.15 0.36
N THR A 76 8.35 6.16 -0.14
CA THR A 76 8.50 7.51 0.42
C THR A 76 7.82 7.54 1.80
N ASP A 77 8.61 7.74 2.86
CA ASP A 77 8.21 7.80 4.28
C ASP A 77 6.96 8.68 4.53
N ARG A 78 6.75 9.68 3.67
CA ARG A 78 5.59 10.59 3.65
C ARG A 78 4.24 9.95 3.31
N LEU A 79 4.20 8.75 2.73
CA LEU A 79 2.98 8.12 2.22
C LEU A 79 2.36 7.14 3.22
N SER A 80 3.16 6.69 4.19
CA SER A 80 2.76 5.88 5.32
C SER A 80 2.33 6.79 6.47
N HIS A 81 1.04 6.81 6.82
CA HIS A 81 0.70 7.24 8.18
C HIS A 81 1.20 6.15 9.13
N PRO A 82 2.12 6.45 10.06
CA PRO A 82 2.43 5.53 11.13
C PRO A 82 1.18 5.44 12.00
N ARG A 83 0.37 4.39 11.81
CA ARG A 83 -0.47 3.94 12.92
C ARG A 83 0.49 3.41 13.97
N HIS A 84 0.77 4.25 14.96
CA HIS A 84 1.25 3.92 16.28
C HIS A 84 1.46 2.41 16.49
N ASP A 85 2.68 1.92 16.26
CA ASP A 85 3.15 0.81 17.07
C ASP A 85 3.57 1.39 18.42
N ARG A 86 2.55 1.57 19.24
CA ARG A 86 2.66 1.87 20.66
C ARG A 86 3.19 0.59 21.33
N ARG A 87 4.51 0.45 21.43
CA ARG A 87 5.26 0.01 22.63
C ARG A 87 6.73 -0.30 22.30
N ARG A 88 7.58 0.72 22.35
CA ARG A 88 8.95 0.57 22.87
C ARG A 88 9.39 1.83 23.60
N ALA A 89 8.57 2.25 24.56
CA ALA A 89 8.97 3.14 25.62
C ALA A 89 9.17 2.33 26.90
N THR A 90 10.36 1.74 27.04
CA THR A 90 11.00 1.67 28.36
C THR A 90 12.28 2.45 28.25
N HIS A 91 12.12 3.74 28.46
CA HIS A 91 13.11 4.62 29.00
C HIS A 91 13.71 3.95 30.25
N ARG A 92 15.01 3.63 30.22
CA ARG A 92 15.83 3.92 31.38
C ARG A 92 17.17 4.42 30.89
N LYS A 93 17.23 5.76 30.82
CA LYS A 93 18.49 6.49 30.98
C LYS A 93 19.19 5.99 32.23
N SER A 94 20.49 5.77 32.10
CA SER A 94 21.54 6.50 32.81
C SER A 94 22.67 5.54 33.18
N ASP A 95 23.77 5.70 32.44
CA ASP A 95 25.16 5.59 32.93
C ASP A 95 25.34 6.50 34.18
N PRO A 96 26.33 6.31 35.08
CA PRO A 96 27.62 5.61 34.92
C PRO A 96 27.90 4.45 35.88
#